data_AF-A0A1Y1KYT7-F1
#
_entry.id   AF-A0A1Y1KYT7-F1
#
_cell.length_a   1.000
_cell.length_b   1.000
_cell.length_c   1.000
_cell.angle_alpha   90.00
_cell.angle_beta   90.00
_cell.angle_gamma   90.00
#
_symmetry.space_group_name_H-M   'P 1'
#
loop_
_entity.id
_entity.type
_entity.pdbx_description
1 polymer ?
#
loop_
_entity_poly.entity_id
_entity_poly.type
_entity_poly.pdbx_seq_one_letter_code
_entity_poly.pdbx_strand_id
1 'polypeptide(L)'
;GPEPVPYKHLTSDKLAEGIRYLLTEEAKSAAVKIAESINKEGDGAINTVASFAKHLRLYGPPSLGCCILQARAAVWMVKGTHIRLGVLAAQILVKSGQLNWKNLRLVRHTEWNDFEGPGEPVTA
;
A
#
# COMPACT_ATOMS: atom_id res chain seq x y z
N GLY A 1 24.65 -14.03 10.87
CA GLY A 1 25.08 -14.90 9.76
C GLY A 1 26.42 -14.41 9.24
N PRO A 2 27.16 -15.21 8.45
CA PRO A 2 28.40 -14.81 7.81
C PRO A 2 28.13 -13.72 6.76
N GLU A 3 29.19 -13.03 6.35
CA GLU A 3 29.07 -12.03 5.28
C GLU A 3 28.63 -12.69 3.95
N PRO A 4 27.74 -12.03 3.17
CA PRO A 4 27.35 -12.53 1.86
C PRO A 4 28.56 -12.64 0.94
N VAL A 5 28.72 -13.80 0.29
CA VAL A 5 29.80 -14.00 -0.69
C VAL A 5 29.40 -13.34 -2.02
N PRO A 6 30.14 -12.33 -2.52
CA PRO A 6 29.84 -11.74 -3.82
C PRO A 6 29.96 -12.79 -4.93
N TYR A 7 29.07 -12.74 -5.93
CA TYR A 7 29.00 -13.72 -7.03
C TYR A 7 30.36 -14.01 -7.70
N LYS A 8 31.16 -12.96 -7.96
CA LYS A 8 32.49 -13.07 -8.59
C LYS A 8 33.51 -13.86 -7.75
N HIS A 9 33.23 -14.07 -6.47
CA HIS A 9 34.11 -14.73 -5.51
C HIS A 9 33.51 -16.01 -4.94
N LEU A 10 32.39 -16.50 -5.51
CA LEU A 10 31.74 -17.73 -5.10
C LEU A 10 32.52 -18.94 -5.61
N THR A 11 33.18 -19.64 -4.70
CA THR A 11 33.88 -20.90 -4.96
C THR A 11 33.18 -22.06 -4.23
N SER A 12 33.45 -23.30 -4.64
CA SER A 12 32.92 -24.51 -3.97
C SER A 12 33.24 -24.52 -2.48
N ASP A 13 34.45 -24.09 -2.12
CA ASP A 13 34.93 -24.13 -0.74
C ASP A 13 34.20 -23.12 0.14
N LYS A 14 34.02 -21.90 -0.35
CA LYS A 14 33.26 -20.85 0.35
C LYS A 14 31.79 -21.20 0.51
N LEU A 15 31.21 -21.86 -0.50
CA LEU A 15 29.85 -22.37 -0.40
C LEU A 15 29.75 -23.47 0.67
N ALA A 16 30.68 -24.43 0.67
CA ALA A 16 30.72 -25.49 1.67
C ALA A 16 30.92 -24.94 3.09
N GLU A 17 31.78 -23.94 3.26
CA GLU A 17 31.98 -23.25 4.54
C GLU A 17 30.69 -22.55 5.02
N GLY A 18 30.00 -21.84 4.14
CA GLY A 18 28.71 -21.22 4.44
C GLY A 18 27.65 -22.25 4.87
N ILE A 19 27.58 -23.40 4.19
CA ILE A 19 26.66 -24.49 4.57
C ILE A 19 27.03 -25.05 5.95
N ARG A 20 28.31 -25.27 6.24
CA ARG A 20 28.75 -25.73 7.57
C ARG A 20 28.35 -24.75 8.67
N TYR A 21 28.49 -23.44 8.41
CA TYR A 21 28.00 -22.42 9.35
C TYR A 21 26.50 -22.54 9.60
N LEU A 22 25.68 -22.72 8.57
CA LEU A 22 24.22 -22.86 8.74
C LEU A 22 23.82 -24.08 9.57
N LEU A 23 24.70 -25.08 9.68
CA LEU A 23 24.49 -26.28 10.48
C LEU A 23 24.92 -26.12 11.95
N THR A 24 25.55 -25.00 12.34
CA THR A 24 25.93 -24.78 13.74
C THR A 24 24.71 -24.48 14.61
N GLU A 25 24.83 -24.76 15.91
CA GLU A 25 23.71 -24.56 16.86
C GLU A 25 23.37 -23.09 17.07
N GLU A 26 24.35 -22.19 16.94
CA GLU A 26 24.11 -20.74 16.99
C GLU A 26 23.22 -20.30 15.82
N ALA A 27 23.51 -20.79 14.61
CA ALA A 27 22.73 -20.46 13.42
C ALA A 27 21.32 -21.03 13.51
N LYS A 28 21.16 -22.29 13.94
CA LYS A 28 19.86 -22.93 14.15
C LYS A 28 19.03 -22.20 15.20
N SER A 29 19.60 -21.90 16.36
CA SER A 29 18.88 -21.21 17.44
C SER A 29 18.44 -19.81 17.04
N ALA A 30 19.27 -19.06 16.29
CA ALA A 30 18.88 -17.78 15.73
C ALA A 30 17.74 -17.92 14.70
N ALA A 31 17.80 -18.93 13.83
CA ALA A 31 16.74 -19.21 12.85
C ALA A 31 15.41 -19.57 13.53
N VAL A 32 15.43 -20.35 14.60
CA VAL A 32 14.23 -20.68 15.39
C VAL A 32 13.61 -19.43 15.99
N LYS A 33 14.40 -18.52 16.58
CA LYS A 33 13.87 -17.25 17.11
C LYS A 33 13.20 -16.40 16.04
N ILE A 34 13.75 -16.36 14.83
CA ILE A 34 13.14 -15.67 13.69
C ILE A 34 11.82 -16.36 13.30
N ALA A 35 11.82 -17.69 13.21
CA ALA A 35 10.61 -18.46 12.88
C ALA A 35 9.49 -18.26 13.92
N GLU A 36 9.83 -18.22 15.21
CA GLU A 36 8.90 -17.91 16.30
C GLU A 36 8.34 -16.48 16.17
N SER A 37 9.18 -15.50 15.82
CA SER A 37 8.74 -14.12 15.56
C SER A 37 7.75 -14.05 14.40
N ILE A 38 8.05 -14.71 13.27
CA ILE A 38 7.17 -14.76 12.10
C ILE A 38 5.83 -15.43 12.46
N ASN A 39 5.87 -16.54 13.20
CA ASN A 39 4.66 -17.24 13.61
C ASN A 39 3.80 -16.38 14.56
N LYS A 40 4.45 -15.61 15.44
CA LYS A 40 3.77 -14.66 16.34
C LYS A 40 3.13 -13.49 15.58
N GLU A 41 3.75 -13.03 14.48
CA GLU A 41 3.18 -12.00 13.61
C GLU A 41 1.93 -12.48 12.86
N GLY A 42 1.82 -13.77 12.55
CA GLY A 42 0.65 -14.37 11.92
C GLY A 42 0.62 -14.16 10.41
N ASP A 43 -0.54 -13.77 9.86
CA ASP A 43 -0.70 -13.59 8.41
C ASP A 43 -0.06 -12.28 7.93
N GLY A 44 1.13 -12.40 7.34
CA GLY A 44 1.88 -11.29 6.77
C GLY A 44 1.14 -10.54 5.66
N ALA A 45 0.26 -11.20 4.89
CA ALA A 45 -0.51 -10.54 3.83
C ALA A 45 -1.57 -9.60 4.44
N ILE A 46 -2.30 -10.08 5.45
CA ILE A 46 -3.28 -9.25 6.18
C ILE A 46 -2.59 -8.07 6.87
N ASN A 47 -1.48 -8.34 7.56
CA ASN A 47 -0.70 -7.32 8.25
C ASN A 47 -0.16 -6.26 7.28
N THR A 48 0.33 -6.69 6.11
CA THR A 48 0.80 -5.79 5.06
C THR A 48 -0.32 -4.91 4.53
N VAL A 49 -1.48 -5.47 4.22
CA VAL A 49 -2.65 -4.70 3.76
C VAL A 49 -3.08 -3.69 4.82
N ALA A 50 -3.13 -4.08 6.09
CA ALA A 50 -3.47 -3.18 7.19
C ALA A 50 -2.44 -2.05 7.35
N SER A 51 -1.15 -2.37 7.29
CA SER A 51 -0.07 -1.39 7.34
C SER A 51 -0.14 -0.42 6.16
N PHE A 52 -0.32 -0.94 4.94
CA PHE A 52 -0.45 -0.13 3.73
C PHE A 52 -1.67 0.80 3.81
N ALA A 53 -2.83 0.28 4.24
CA ALA A 53 -4.04 1.08 4.44
C ALA A 53 -3.86 2.20 5.50
N LYS A 54 -3.01 1.98 6.51
CA LYS A 54 -2.65 3.01 7.50
C LYS A 54 -1.75 4.08 6.89
N HIS A 55 -0.74 3.69 6.12
CA HIS A 55 0.24 4.62 5.53
C HIS A 55 -0.32 5.41 4.34
N LEU A 56 -1.32 4.88 3.63
CA LEU A 56 -2.07 5.61 2.59
C LEU A 56 -2.77 6.88 3.11
N ARG A 57 -2.90 7.05 4.43
CA ARG A 57 -3.48 8.27 5.04
C ARG A 57 -2.50 9.44 5.12
N LEU A 58 -1.23 9.25 4.75
CA LEU A 58 -0.19 10.28 4.88
C LEU A 58 -0.22 11.32 3.75
N TYR A 59 -0.75 10.96 2.57
CA TYR A 59 -0.82 11.85 1.41
C TYR A 59 -2.23 11.79 0.79
N GLY A 60 -2.94 12.92 0.82
CA GLY A 60 -4.30 13.05 0.28
C GLY A 60 -5.40 13.13 1.36
N PRO A 61 -6.68 12.91 1.00
CA PRO A 61 -7.80 13.02 1.94
C PRO A 61 -7.75 11.94 3.05
N PRO A 62 -8.36 12.18 4.23
CA PRO A 62 -8.18 11.35 5.44
C PRO A 62 -8.63 9.89 5.34
N SER A 63 -9.28 9.53 4.23
CA SER A 63 -9.69 8.17 3.89
C SER A 63 -9.67 8.05 2.37
N LEU A 64 -9.36 6.90 1.79
CA LEU A 64 -9.54 6.64 0.35
C LEU A 64 -10.89 5.96 0.06
N GLY A 65 -11.61 5.61 1.12
CA GLY A 65 -12.87 4.87 1.06
C GLY A 65 -14.08 5.74 0.74
N CYS A 66 -15.15 5.07 0.38
CA CYS A 66 -16.49 5.62 0.26
C CYS A 66 -17.05 6.01 1.64
N CYS A 67 -17.76 7.13 1.73
CA CYS A 67 -18.40 7.59 2.96
C CYS A 67 -19.51 6.64 3.45
N ILE A 68 -20.25 6.02 2.52
CA ILE A 68 -21.35 5.08 2.84
C ILE A 68 -20.83 3.66 3.05
N LEU A 69 -20.04 3.14 2.10
CA LEU A 69 -19.48 1.79 2.12
C LEU A 69 -17.97 1.85 2.40
N GLN A 70 -17.58 2.00 3.66
CA GLN A 70 -16.19 2.24 4.05
C GLN A 70 -15.19 1.17 3.55
N ALA A 71 -15.65 -0.07 3.36
CA ALA A 71 -14.86 -1.17 2.80
C ALA A 71 -14.59 -1.05 1.28
N ARG A 72 -15.15 -0.05 0.60
CA ARG A 72 -14.98 0.16 -0.84
C ARG A 72 -14.24 1.46 -1.10
N ALA A 73 -13.33 1.46 -2.07
CA ALA A 73 -12.66 2.67 -2.52
C ALA A 73 -13.69 3.67 -3.08
N ALA A 74 -13.50 4.94 -2.76
CA ALA A 74 -14.26 6.01 -3.40
C ALA A 74 -13.78 6.22 -4.83
N VAL A 75 -14.73 6.40 -5.75
CA VAL A 75 -14.47 6.67 -7.17
C VAL A 75 -15.08 8.01 -7.59
N TRP A 76 -16.18 8.39 -6.95
CA TRP A 76 -16.94 9.60 -7.24
C TRP A 76 -16.95 10.56 -6.07
N MET A 77 -16.97 11.85 -6.35
CA MET A 77 -17.18 12.93 -5.39
C MET A 77 -18.37 13.75 -5.82
N VAL A 78 -19.25 14.07 -4.88
CA VAL A 78 -20.40 14.94 -5.14
C VAL A 78 -19.91 16.38 -5.25
N LYS A 79 -20.17 17.03 -6.40
CA LYS A 79 -19.76 18.41 -6.68
C LYS A 79 -20.29 19.36 -5.59
N GLY A 80 -19.45 20.31 -5.17
CA GLY A 80 -19.77 21.24 -4.09
C GLY A 80 -19.70 20.66 -2.69
N THR A 81 -19.26 19.40 -2.52
CA THR A 81 -19.10 18.77 -1.21
C THR A 81 -17.80 17.95 -1.14
N HIS A 82 -17.47 17.50 0.07
CA HIS A 82 -16.39 16.53 0.30
C HIS A 82 -16.90 15.07 0.38
N ILE A 83 -18.17 14.84 0.04
CA ILE A 83 -18.77 13.50 0.09
C ILE A 83 -18.23 12.67 -1.06
N ARG A 84 -17.67 11.51 -0.71
CA ARG A 84 -17.07 10.57 -1.65
C ARG A 84 -17.80 9.25 -1.64
N LEU A 85 -18.05 8.74 -2.83
CA LEU A 85 -18.89 7.58 -3.08
C LEU A 85 -18.10 6.55 -3.88
N GLY A 86 -18.22 5.29 -3.48
CA GLY A 86 -17.80 4.17 -4.29
C GLY A 86 -18.79 3.96 -5.44
N VAL A 87 -18.41 3.11 -6.41
CA VAL A 87 -19.23 2.83 -7.59
C VAL A 87 -20.64 2.35 -7.22
N LEU A 88 -20.74 1.39 -6.30
CA LEU A 88 -22.03 0.82 -5.89
C LEU A 88 -22.92 1.85 -5.21
N ALA A 89 -22.38 2.64 -4.29
CA ALA A 89 -23.12 3.68 -3.57
C ALA A 89 -23.63 4.77 -4.54
N ALA A 90 -22.79 5.22 -5.46
CA ALA A 90 -23.19 6.17 -6.51
C ALA A 90 -24.30 5.59 -7.40
N GLN A 91 -24.17 4.33 -7.83
CA GLN A 91 -25.17 3.67 -8.68
C GLN A 91 -26.54 3.58 -7.98
N ILE A 92 -26.57 3.22 -6.71
CA ILE A 92 -27.80 3.12 -5.92
C ILE A 92 -28.47 4.49 -5.80
N LEU A 93 -27.71 5.53 -5.43
CA LEU A 93 -28.22 6.89 -5.25
C LEU A 93 -28.73 7.52 -6.56
N VAL A 94 -28.08 7.19 -7.68
CA VAL A 94 -28.56 7.65 -8.99
C VAL A 94 -29.82 6.89 -9.41
N LYS A 95 -29.88 5.57 -9.20
CA LYS A 95 -31.09 4.78 -9.49
C LYS A 95 -32.28 5.18 -8.62
N SER A 96 -32.07 5.60 -7.37
CA SER A 96 -33.14 6.07 -6.49
C SER A 96 -33.57 7.51 -6.75
N GLY A 97 -32.97 8.21 -7.71
CA GLY A 97 -33.29 9.58 -8.06
C GLY A 97 -32.77 10.64 -7.08
N GLN A 98 -32.03 10.24 -6.05
CA GLN A 98 -31.45 11.15 -5.06
C GLN A 98 -30.20 11.89 -5.59
N LEU A 99 -29.59 11.37 -6.66
CA LEU A 99 -28.39 11.93 -7.25
C LEU A 99 -28.43 11.84 -8.78
N ASN A 100 -27.69 12.72 -9.45
CA ASN A 100 -27.50 12.69 -10.90
C ASN A 100 -26.00 12.58 -11.21
N TRP A 101 -25.65 11.80 -12.25
CA TRP A 101 -24.26 11.69 -12.75
C TRP A 101 -23.63 13.04 -13.07
N LYS A 102 -24.42 14.03 -13.50
CA LYS A 102 -23.93 15.40 -13.76
C LYS A 102 -23.40 16.11 -12.50
N ASN A 103 -23.88 15.70 -11.33
CA ASN A 103 -23.48 16.25 -10.04
C ASN A 103 -22.31 15.47 -9.42
N LEU A 104 -21.77 14.48 -10.12
CA LEU A 104 -20.59 13.72 -9.71
C LEU A 104 -19.36 14.16 -10.51
N ARG A 105 -18.20 14.10 -9.85
CA ARG A 105 -16.88 14.19 -10.48
C ARG A 105 -16.03 13.00 -10.04
N LEU A 106 -15.09 12.58 -10.86
CA LEU A 106 -14.14 11.53 -10.49
C LEU A 106 -13.26 12.02 -9.32
N VAL A 107 -13.04 11.14 -8.33
CA VAL A 107 -12.14 11.41 -7.23
C VAL A 107 -10.70 11.31 -7.72
N ARG A 108 -9.91 12.34 -7.40
CA ARG A 108 -8.46 12.31 -7.51
C ARG A 108 -7.91 12.12 -6.10
N HIS A 109 -7.43 10.91 -5.80
CA HIS A 109 -6.95 10.56 -4.46
C HIS A 109 -5.57 11.13 -4.17
N THR A 110 -4.75 11.22 -5.21
CA THR A 110 -3.43 11.85 -5.17
C THR A 110 -3.29 12.67 -6.44
N GLU A 111 -3.03 13.96 -6.30
CA GLU A 111 -2.58 14.81 -7.39
C GLU A 111 -1.08 14.98 -7.19
N TRP A 112 -0.30 14.48 -8.13
CA TRP A 112 1.13 14.72 -8.18
C TRP A 112 1.31 15.98 -9.01
N ASN A 113 1.93 17.01 -8.43
CA ASN A 113 2.40 18.14 -9.21
C ASN A 113 3.57 17.61 -10.05
N ASP A 114 3.34 17.40 -11.32
CA ASP A 114 4.36 17.09 -12.32
C ASP A 114 5.09 18.35 -12.80
N PHE A 115 4.66 19.53 -12.34
CA PHE A 115 5.22 20.83 -12.69
C PHE A 115 5.73 21.58 -11.44
N GLU A 116 7.05 21.73 -11.34
CA GLU A 116 7.76 22.59 -10.36
C GLU A 116 8.35 23.87 -11.01
N GLY A 117 7.87 24.25 -12.21
CA GLY A 117 8.33 25.44 -12.92
C GLY A 117 7.57 26.72 -12.53
N PRO A 118 8.08 27.91 -12.87
CA PRO A 118 7.27 29.13 -12.84
C PRO A 118 6.09 28.94 -13.79
N GLY A 119 4.86 29.08 -13.27
CA GLY A 119 3.62 28.90 -14.04
C GLY A 119 3.67 29.68 -15.35
N GLU A 120 3.23 29.05 -16.45
CA GLU A 120 3.21 29.70 -17.76
C GLU A 120 2.42 31.02 -17.68
N PRO A 121 2.91 32.13 -18.28
CA PRO A 121 2.35 33.46 -18.08
C PRO A 121 1.00 33.71 -18.76
N VAL A 122 0.22 32.66 -19.06
CA VAL A 122 -1.08 32.77 -19.71
C VAL A 122 -2.04 31.72 -19.16
N THR A 123 -2.71 32.06 -18.06
CA THR A 123 -4.03 31.47 -17.76
C THR A 123 -4.97 32.64 -17.46
N ALA A 124 -5.75 33.00 -18.47
CA ALA A 124 -6.82 34.01 -18.41
C ALA A 124 -8.09 33.41 -17.80
#